data_AF-A0A1J3G6G6-F1
#
_entry.id   AF-A0A1J3G6G6-F1
#
_cell.length_a   1.000
_cell.length_b   1.000
_cell.length_c   1.000
_cell.angle_alpha   90.00
_cell.angle_beta   90.00
_cell.angle_gamma   90.00
#
_symmetry.space_group_name_H-M   'P 1'
#
loop_
_entity.id
_entity.type
_entity.pdbx_description
1 polymer ?
#
loop_
_entity_poly.entity_id
_entity_poly.type
_entity_poly.pdbx_seq_one_letter_code
_entity_poly.pdbx_strand_id
1 'polypeptide(L)'
;KENSLSTASQYPNLSNEGEEKEDSDSKRSKKKTEEKKSVDPYKDFIHVRARRGQATDSHSLAERVRREKISERMKMLQDLVPGCNKVSGKALMLDEIINYVQSLQRQVEFLSMKLSSVNTRLDFNMGALVS
;
A
#
# COMPACT_ATOMS: atom_id res chain seq x y z
N LYS A 1 52.43 1.25 -10.02
CA LYS A 1 51.75 1.00 -8.72
C LYS A 1 50.61 2.02 -8.65
N GLU A 2 49.58 1.86 -9.46
CA GLU A 2 48.37 1.05 -9.12
C GLU A 2 47.80 1.54 -7.79
N ASN A 3 46.64 2.19 -7.77
CA ASN A 3 45.39 1.47 -7.96
C ASN A 3 44.29 2.35 -8.57
N SER A 4 43.81 1.93 -9.74
CA SER A 4 42.45 2.15 -10.23
C SER A 4 41.45 1.44 -9.30
N LEU A 5 40.20 1.91 -9.24
CA LEU A 5 39.01 1.09 -9.51
C LEU A 5 37.73 1.87 -9.16
N SER A 6 37.03 2.25 -10.23
CA SER A 6 35.60 2.50 -10.29
C SER A 6 34.83 1.31 -9.70
N THR A 7 33.72 1.55 -9.02
CA THR A 7 32.66 0.53 -8.95
C THR A 7 31.31 1.20 -9.11
N ALA A 8 30.72 0.92 -10.26
CA ALA A 8 29.36 1.28 -10.63
C ALA A 8 28.38 0.67 -9.62
N SER A 9 27.32 1.42 -9.33
CA SER A 9 26.14 0.95 -8.60
C SER A 9 25.45 -0.14 -9.44
N GLN A 10 25.70 -1.39 -9.08
CA GLN A 10 25.07 -2.56 -9.66
C GLN A 10 23.79 -2.86 -8.85
N TYR A 11 22.62 -2.48 -9.36
CA TYR A 11 21.36 -3.04 -8.87
C TYR A 11 21.23 -4.46 -9.45
N PRO A 12 21.04 -5.51 -8.63
CA PRO A 12 20.78 -6.83 -9.16
C PRO A 12 19.35 -6.92 -9.72
N ASN A 13 19.27 -7.39 -10.95
CA ASN A 13 18.07 -7.86 -11.62
C ASN A 13 17.56 -9.10 -10.87
N LEU A 14 16.36 -9.08 -10.30
CA LEU A 14 15.66 -10.29 -9.86
C LEU A 14 14.50 -10.57 -10.80
N SER A 15 14.78 -11.42 -11.78
CA SER A 15 13.78 -12.10 -12.58
C SER A 15 13.08 -13.15 -11.70
N ASN A 16 11.77 -13.02 -11.65
CA ASN A 16 10.75 -13.90 -11.10
C ASN A 16 10.97 -15.38 -11.46
N GLU A 17 10.82 -16.30 -10.50
CA GLU A 17 10.14 -17.62 -10.60
C GLU A 17 9.97 -18.23 -9.20
N GLY A 18 8.83 -18.90 -8.95
CA GLY A 18 8.68 -19.86 -7.86
C GLY A 18 7.86 -19.41 -6.65
N GLU A 19 6.63 -19.90 -6.57
CA GLU A 19 5.86 -19.98 -5.33
C GLU A 19 6.55 -20.88 -4.31
N GLU A 20 6.91 -20.37 -3.12
CA GLU A 20 7.07 -21.23 -1.94
C GLU A 20 6.51 -20.52 -0.69
N LYS A 21 5.59 -21.22 -0.01
CA LYS A 21 5.02 -20.84 1.28
C LYS A 21 5.95 -21.35 2.37
N GLU A 22 6.58 -20.46 3.12
CA GLU A 22 7.13 -20.79 4.43
C GLU A 22 6.12 -20.43 5.52
N ASP A 23 5.57 -21.48 6.14
CA ASP A 23 4.76 -21.39 7.36
C ASP A 23 5.72 -21.30 8.55
N SER A 24 5.81 -20.14 9.18
CA SER A 24 6.61 -19.94 10.39
C SER A 24 5.90 -20.54 11.60
N ASP A 25 6.38 -21.72 12.03
CA ASP A 25 5.98 -22.43 13.24
C ASP A 25 6.14 -21.54 14.49
N SER A 26 5.01 -21.06 15.00
CA SER A 26 4.92 -20.36 16.29
C SER A 26 4.33 -21.29 17.34
N LYS A 27 5.20 -22.08 17.98
CA LYS A 27 4.90 -22.83 19.21
C LYS A 27 4.19 -21.95 20.25
N ARG A 28 2.98 -22.32 20.68
CA ARG A 28 2.45 -21.91 22.00
C ARG A 28 1.44 -22.89 22.61
N SER A 29 1.97 -23.66 23.56
CA SER A 29 1.41 -24.00 24.87
C SER A 29 0.09 -24.81 25.00
N LYS A 30 0.26 -26.06 25.45
CA LYS A 30 -0.71 -26.92 26.16
C LYS A 30 -1.70 -26.15 27.05
N LYS A 31 -2.99 -26.48 26.91
CA LYS A 31 -3.93 -26.58 28.04
C LYS A 31 -4.78 -27.84 27.87
N LYS A 32 -4.49 -28.85 28.69
CA LYS A 32 -5.34 -30.03 28.87
C LYS A 32 -6.64 -29.58 29.54
N THR A 33 -7.77 -29.92 28.92
CA THR A 33 -9.04 -30.04 29.64
C THR A 33 -9.61 -31.39 29.22
N GLU A 34 -9.67 -32.29 30.19
CA GLU A 34 -10.25 -33.63 30.05
C GLU A 34 -11.77 -33.49 29.99
N GLU A 35 -12.39 -33.82 28.86
CA GLU A 35 -13.82 -34.14 28.82
C GLU A 35 -14.08 -35.35 27.93
N LYS A 36 -14.97 -36.20 28.44
CA LYS A 36 -15.20 -37.60 28.09
C LYS A 36 -15.65 -37.75 26.63
N LYS A 37 -14.88 -38.52 25.84
CA LYS A 37 -15.29 -38.97 24.50
C LYS A 37 -16.30 -40.11 24.63
N SER A 38 -17.58 -39.83 24.42
CA SER A 38 -18.51 -40.84 23.88
C SER A 38 -18.16 -41.04 22.42
N VAL A 39 -17.65 -42.22 22.10
CA VAL A 39 -17.15 -42.61 20.78
C VAL A 39 -18.36 -43.00 19.92
N ASP A 40 -18.73 -42.16 18.96
CA ASP A 40 -19.48 -42.62 17.78
C ASP A 40 -18.45 -42.93 16.69
N PRO A 41 -18.22 -44.22 16.30
CA PRO A 41 -17.04 -44.62 15.52
C PRO A 41 -17.14 -44.38 14.02
N TYR A 42 -18.16 -43.68 13.50
CA TYR A 42 -18.38 -43.56 12.05
C TYR A 42 -18.56 -42.13 11.59
N LYS A 43 -17.50 -41.34 11.65
CA LYS A 43 -17.32 -40.23 10.70
C LYS A 43 -15.83 -40.15 10.38
N ASP A 44 -15.47 -40.75 9.25
CA ASP A 44 -14.19 -40.52 8.58
C ASP A 44 -14.11 -39.05 8.20
N PHE A 45 -13.69 -38.20 9.14
CA PHE A 45 -13.44 -36.80 8.86
C PHE A 45 -12.17 -36.71 8.03
N ILE A 46 -12.33 -36.60 6.72
CA ILE A 46 -11.26 -36.20 5.83
C ILE A 46 -10.92 -34.75 6.17
N HIS A 47 -9.78 -34.52 6.82
CA HIS A 47 -9.26 -33.19 7.06
C HIS A 47 -8.73 -32.61 5.74
N VAL A 48 -9.64 -32.10 4.91
CA VAL A 48 -9.30 -31.33 3.72
C VAL A 48 -9.03 -29.89 4.14
N ARG A 49 -7.95 -29.29 3.63
CA ARG A 49 -7.73 -27.84 3.74
C ARG A 49 -8.99 -27.11 3.28
N ALA A 50 -9.57 -26.28 4.15
CA ALA A 50 -10.69 -25.43 3.79
C ALA A 50 -10.33 -24.60 2.55
N ARG A 51 -11.22 -24.53 1.56
CA ARG A 51 -10.96 -23.77 0.33
C ARG A 51 -10.82 -22.28 0.67
N ARG A 52 -10.10 -21.53 -0.19
CA ARG A 52 -9.96 -20.07 -0.04
C ARG A 52 -11.36 -19.46 0.12
N GLY A 53 -11.58 -18.73 1.22
CA GLY A 53 -12.86 -18.08 1.51
C GLY A 53 -13.82 -18.87 2.42
N GLN A 54 -13.50 -20.11 2.81
CA GLN A 54 -14.36 -20.97 3.64
C GLN A 54 -14.11 -20.86 5.15
N ALA A 55 -13.24 -19.97 5.59
CA ALA A 55 -13.12 -19.67 7.01
C ALA A 55 -14.44 -19.05 7.50
N THR A 56 -15.10 -19.75 8.43
CA THR A 56 -16.39 -19.34 9.03
C THR A 56 -16.21 -18.73 10.42
N ASP A 57 -14.98 -18.67 10.94
CA ASP A 57 -14.71 -18.00 12.21
C ASP A 57 -14.83 -16.48 12.06
N SER A 58 -15.30 -15.82 13.11
CA SER A 58 -15.56 -14.37 13.11
C SER A 58 -14.30 -13.54 12.87
N HIS A 59 -13.13 -14.01 13.33
CA HIS A 59 -11.87 -13.31 13.18
C HIS A 59 -11.42 -13.28 11.70
N SER A 60 -11.47 -14.43 11.01
CA SER A 60 -11.17 -14.53 9.59
C SER A 60 -12.14 -13.72 8.72
N LEU A 61 -13.42 -13.66 9.09
CA LEU A 61 -14.40 -12.84 8.39
C LEU A 61 -14.09 -11.34 8.55
N ALA A 62 -13.79 -10.88 9.77
CA ALA A 62 -13.43 -9.50 10.03
C ALA A 62 -12.17 -9.07 9.28
N GLU A 63 -11.14 -9.93 9.24
CA GLU A 63 -9.91 -9.64 8.50
C GLU A 63 -10.16 -9.56 6.98
N ARG A 64 -11.05 -10.39 6.43
CA ARG A 64 -11.44 -10.30 5.02
C ARG A 64 -12.05 -8.93 4.70
N VAL A 65 -13.03 -8.50 5.49
CA VAL A 65 -13.69 -7.20 5.33
C VAL A 65 -12.66 -6.06 5.43
N ARG A 66 -11.70 -6.15 6.35
CA ARG A 66 -10.60 -5.18 6.45
C ARG A 66 -9.77 -5.13 5.16
N ARG A 67 -9.40 -6.28 4.58
CA ARG A 67 -8.61 -6.35 3.34
C ARG A 67 -9.38 -5.83 2.12
N GLU A 68 -10.68 -6.10 2.05
CA GLU A 68 -11.57 -5.58 1.00
C GLU A 68 -11.62 -4.06 1.07
N LYS A 69 -11.86 -3.49 2.25
CA LYS A 69 -11.86 -2.03 2.47
C LYS A 69 -10.53 -1.37 2.09
N ILE A 70 -9.40 -2.01 2.40
CA ILE A 70 -8.08 -1.52 1.97
C ILE A 70 -7.96 -1.56 0.44
N SER A 71 -8.38 -2.65 -0.19
CA SER A 71 -8.30 -2.82 -1.65
C SER A 71 -9.18 -1.81 -2.39
N GLU A 72 -10.38 -1.53 -1.89
CA GLU A 72 -11.25 -0.48 -2.42
C GLU A 72 -10.61 0.90 -2.35
N ARG A 73 -10.01 1.24 -1.20
CA ARG A 73 -9.29 2.50 -1.03
C ARG A 73 -8.08 2.62 -1.94
N MET A 74 -7.32 1.53 -2.13
CA MET A 74 -6.20 1.51 -3.08
C MET A 74 -6.66 1.76 -4.51
N LYS A 75 -7.79 1.16 -4.92
CA LYS A 75 -8.37 1.41 -6.24
C LYS A 75 -8.83 2.86 -6.42
N MET A 76 -9.54 3.42 -5.44
CA MET A 76 -9.94 4.82 -5.48
C MET A 76 -8.74 5.77 -5.59
N LEU A 77 -7.65 5.49 -4.86
CA LEU A 77 -6.42 6.29 -4.99
C LEU A 77 -5.82 6.17 -6.40
N GLN A 78 -5.78 4.97 -6.95
CA GLN A 78 -5.27 4.74 -8.30
C GLN A 78 -6.07 5.49 -9.38
N ASP A 79 -7.40 5.54 -9.24
CA ASP A 79 -8.29 6.23 -10.19
C ASP A 79 -8.13 7.76 -10.17
N LEU A 80 -7.70 8.33 -9.05
CA LEU A 80 -7.52 9.78 -8.87
C LEU A 80 -6.17 10.29 -9.36
N VAL A 81 -5.15 9.43 -9.43
CA VAL A 81 -3.77 9.83 -9.71
C VAL A 81 -3.40 9.55 -11.17
N PRO A 82 -3.04 10.58 -11.96
CA PRO A 82 -2.60 10.40 -13.33
C PRO A 82 -1.42 9.43 -13.43
N GLY A 83 -1.46 8.49 -14.39
CA GLY A 83 -0.36 7.55 -14.63
C GLY A 83 -0.29 6.35 -13.66
N CYS A 84 -1.05 6.37 -12.56
CA CYS A 84 -1.00 5.33 -11.53
C CYS A 84 -1.47 3.94 -12.02
N ASN A 85 -2.28 3.87 -13.08
CA ASN A 85 -2.74 2.63 -13.71
C ASN A 85 -1.62 1.79 -14.35
N LYS A 86 -0.49 2.40 -14.68
CA LYS A 86 0.64 1.75 -15.36
C LYS A 86 1.69 1.23 -14.37
N VAL A 87 1.56 1.59 -13.10
CA VAL A 87 2.53 1.27 -12.05
C VAL A 87 2.24 -0.12 -11.50
N SER A 88 3.23 -1.01 -11.60
CA SER A 88 3.13 -2.35 -11.03
C SER A 88 3.65 -2.34 -9.60
N GLY A 89 2.86 -2.86 -8.67
CA GLY A 89 3.24 -2.99 -7.26
C GLY A 89 2.70 -1.87 -6.36
N LYS A 90 2.29 -2.25 -5.15
CA LYS A 90 1.64 -1.34 -4.19
C LYS A 90 2.58 -0.26 -3.63
N ALA A 91 3.88 -0.56 -3.50
CA ALA A 91 4.84 0.41 -2.99
C ALA A 91 5.03 1.57 -3.98
N LEU A 92 5.39 1.24 -5.22
CA LEU A 92 5.58 2.23 -6.29
C LEU A 92 4.29 3.02 -6.57
N MET A 93 3.12 2.37 -6.51
CA MET A 93 1.83 3.06 -6.62
C MET A 93 1.70 4.18 -5.57
N LEU A 94 2.06 3.90 -4.31
CA LEU A 94 1.99 4.87 -3.23
C LEU A 94 3.03 5.99 -3.41
N ASP A 95 4.22 5.69 -3.92
CA ASP A 95 5.24 6.71 -4.22
C ASP A 95 4.72 7.70 -5.29
N GLU A 96 4.08 7.19 -6.35
CA GLU A 96 3.47 8.05 -7.38
C GLU A 96 2.33 8.91 -6.83
N ILE A 97 1.52 8.35 -5.92
CA ILE A 97 0.47 9.12 -5.24
C ILE A 97 1.08 10.26 -4.41
N ILE A 98 2.15 9.98 -3.65
CA ILE A 98 2.85 11.00 -2.86
C ILE A 98 3.41 12.09 -3.77
N ASN A 99 4.05 11.70 -4.88
CA ASN A 99 4.60 12.64 -5.86
C ASN A 99 3.51 13.56 -6.43
N TYR A 100 2.34 13.00 -6.77
CA TYR A 100 1.22 13.79 -7.28
C TYR A 100 0.70 14.79 -6.25
N VAL A 101 0.51 14.39 -4.99
CA VAL A 101 0.08 15.30 -3.91
C VAL A 101 1.08 16.45 -3.72
N GLN A 102 2.37 16.16 -3.68
CA GLN A 102 3.40 17.21 -3.57
C GLN A 102 3.40 18.16 -4.78
N SER A 103 3.15 17.63 -5.98
CA SER A 103 3.04 18.46 -7.19
C SER A 103 1.85 19.42 -7.12
N LEU A 104 0.71 18.99 -6.57
CA LEU A 104 -0.47 19.83 -6.37
C LEU A 104 -0.20 20.91 -5.34
N GLN A 105 0.46 20.58 -4.23
CA GLN A 105 0.86 21.56 -3.22
C GLN A 105 1.74 22.67 -3.81
N ARG A 106 2.76 22.31 -4.61
CA ARG A 106 3.60 23.29 -5.31
C ARG A 106 2.81 24.15 -6.30
N GLN A 107 1.85 23.57 -7.02
CA GLN A 107 0.98 24.33 -7.93
C GLN A 107 0.15 25.37 -7.18
N VAL A 108 -0.44 24.99 -6.03
CA VAL A 108 -1.21 25.90 -5.18
C VAL A 108 -0.34 27.03 -4.64
N GLU A 109 0.86 26.73 -4.16
CA GLU A 109 1.82 27.73 -3.67
C GLU A 109 2.20 28.71 -4.79
N PHE A 110 2.55 28.20 -5.97
CA PHE A 110 2.91 29.01 -7.13
C PHE A 110 1.77 29.94 -7.57
N LEU A 111 0.54 29.43 -7.64
CA LEU A 111 -0.63 30.24 -7.98
C LEU A 111 -0.90 31.31 -6.92
N SER A 112 -0.75 30.97 -5.64
CA SER A 112 -0.91 31.91 -4.54
C SER A 112 0.11 33.05 -4.63
N MET A 113 1.38 32.72 -4.91
CA MET A 113 2.43 33.72 -5.11
C MET A 113 2.16 34.61 -6.34
N LYS A 114 1.70 34.01 -7.45
CA LYS A 114 1.31 34.78 -8.65
C LYS A 114 0.13 35.71 -8.38
N LEU A 115 -0.86 35.28 -7.61
CA LEU A 115 -2.00 36.13 -7.28
C LEU A 115 -1.56 37.31 -6.40
N SER A 116 -0.70 37.07 -5.41
CA SER A 116 -0.13 38.12 -4.57
C SER A 116 0.68 39.13 -5.36
N SER A 117 1.51 38.69 -6.33
CA SER A 117 2.29 39.61 -7.17
C SER A 117 1.44 40.42 -8.14
N VAL A 118 0.32 39.87 -8.60
CA VAL A 118 -0.67 40.63 -9.37
C VAL A 118 -1.37 41.65 -8.48
N ASN A 119 -1.78 41.27 -7.26
CA ASN A 119 -2.43 42.19 -6.33
C ASN A 119 -1.51 43.37 -5.98
N THR A 120 -0.25 43.10 -5.64
CA THR A 120 0.72 44.18 -5.34
C THR A 120 0.93 45.09 -6.55
N ARG A 121 1.00 44.53 -7.77
CA ARG A 121 1.11 45.34 -9.00
C ARG A 121 -0.11 46.25 -9.21
N LEU A 122 -1.32 45.79 -8.87
CA LEU A 122 -2.53 46.61 -8.93
C LEU A 122 -2.51 47.70 -7.85
N ASP A 123 -2.06 47.38 -6.63
CA ASP A 123 -1.91 48.36 -5.54
C ASP A 123 -0.94 49.48 -5.90
N PHE A 124 0.22 49.15 -6.50
CA PHE A 124 1.18 50.15 -7.00
C PHE A 124 0.61 51.02 -8.13
N ASN A 125 -0.17 50.43 -9.04
CA ASN A 125 -0.75 51.16 -10.17
C ASN A 125 -1.88 52.09 -9.73
N MET A 126 -2.66 51.71 -8.71
CA MET A 126 -3.69 52.57 -8.13
C MET A 126 -3.07 53.75 -7.37
N GLY A 127 -2.02 53.52 -6.57
CA GLY A 127 -1.28 54.58 -5.87
C GLY A 127 -0.67 55.62 -6.79
N ALA A 128 -0.22 55.22 -7.99
CA ALA A 128 0.29 56.11 -9.02
C ALA A 128 -0.80 56.89 -9.80
N LEU A 129 -2.05 56.39 -9.82
CA LEU A 129 -3.17 57.07 -10.48
C LEU A 129 -3.85 58.12 -9.58
N VAL A 130 -3.75 57.95 -8.26
CA VAL A 130 -4.34 58.85 -7.26
C VAL A 130 -3.35 59.86 -6.65
N SER A 131 -2.08 59.85 -7.10
CA SER A 131 -1.06 60.85 -6.77
C SER A 131 -0.82 61.79 -7.95
#